data_AF-A0A938CZA6-F1
#
_entry.id   AF-A0A938CZA6-F1
#
_cell.length_a   1.000
_cell.length_b   1.000
_cell.length_c   1.000
_cell.angle_alpha   90.00
_cell.angle_beta   90.00
_cell.angle_gamma   90.00
#
_symmetry.space_group_name_H-M   'P 1'
#
loop_
_entity.id
_entity.type
_entity.pdbx_description
1 polymer ?
#
loop_
_entity_poly.entity_id
_entity_poly.type
_entity_poly.pdbx_seq_one_letter_code
_entity_poly.pdbx_strand_id
1 'polypeptide(L)' 'MRRWRKGRNAAIEIVYDDGVTRRIVWRVADAGNEARIVEALRVSVASLRVVPTLYDELKKRAIAIERV' A
#
# COMPACT_ATOMS: atom_id res chain seq x y z
N MET A 1 -7.70 -6.76 10.54
CA MET A 1 -8.24 -7.19 9.23
C MET A 1 -7.56 -6.36 8.15
N ARG A 2 -6.56 -6.92 7.43
CA ARG A 2 -5.77 -6.20 6.40
C ARG A 2 -6.44 -6.38 5.04
N ARG A 3 -6.96 -5.31 4.44
CA ARG A 3 -7.75 -5.39 3.19
C ARG A 3 -7.27 -4.31 2.21
N TRP A 4 -6.94 -4.73 0.99
CA TRP A 4 -6.81 -3.84 -0.17
C TRP A 4 -8.20 -3.64 -0.78
N ARG A 5 -8.53 -2.45 -1.31
CA ARG A 5 -9.77 -2.25 -2.08
C ARG A 5 -9.48 -1.51 -3.38
N LYS A 6 -10.21 -1.88 -4.42
CA LYS A 6 -10.30 -1.09 -5.66
C LYS A 6 -11.30 0.04 -5.42
N GLY A 7 -10.87 1.29 -5.58
CA GLY A 7 -11.73 2.48 -5.47
C GLY A 7 -12.65 2.63 -6.68
N ARG A 8 -13.67 3.51 -6.58
CA ARG A 8 -14.70 3.73 -7.61
C ARG A 8 -14.17 4.17 -8.99
N ASN A 9 -12.92 4.64 -9.06
CA ASN A 9 -12.27 5.11 -10.30
C ASN A 9 -11.19 4.15 -10.81
N ALA A 10 -11.26 2.86 -10.47
CA ALA A 10 -10.20 1.86 -10.71
C ALA A 10 -8.84 2.16 -10.05
N ALA A 11 -8.75 3.22 -9.24
CA ALA A 11 -7.57 3.54 -8.44
C ALA A 11 -7.36 2.51 -7.32
N ILE A 12 -6.12 2.05 -7.17
CA ILE A 12 -5.73 1.10 -6.12
C ILE A 12 -5.53 1.88 -4.82
N GLU A 13 -6.18 1.44 -3.74
CA GLU A 13 -6.01 2.02 -2.41
C GLU A 13 -5.31 1.01 -1.48
N ILE A 14 -4.20 1.44 -0.89
CA ILE A 14 -3.47 0.71 0.14
C ILE A 14 -3.95 1.22 1.49
N VAL A 15 -4.48 0.32 2.31
CA VAL A 15 -4.96 0.65 3.66
C VAL A 15 -4.06 -0.05 4.67
N TYR A 16 -3.41 0.74 5.52
CA TYR A 16 -2.82 0.25 6.76
C TYR A 16 -3.78 0.54 7.91
N ASP A 17 -4.03 -0.48 8.71
CA ASP A 17 -4.85 -0.39 9.90
C ASP A 17 -4.13 -1.18 11.00
N ASP A 18 -3.76 -0.52 12.09
CA ASP A 18 -3.11 -1.15 13.23
C ASP A 18 -4.10 -1.88 14.17
N GLY A 19 -5.40 -1.77 13.90
CA GLY A 19 -6.47 -2.38 14.68
C GLY A 19 -6.78 -1.67 15.99
N VAL A 20 -6.15 -0.51 16.26
CA VAL A 20 -6.26 0.20 17.53
C VAL A 20 -6.66 1.66 17.30
N THR A 21 -5.80 2.46 16.67
CA THR A 21 -6.03 3.91 16.50
C THR A 21 -5.56 4.46 15.16
N ARG A 22 -4.64 3.79 14.45
CA ARG A 22 -4.05 4.31 13.22
C ARG A 22 -4.58 3.57 12.02
N ARG A 23 -5.39 4.30 11.27
CA ARG A 23 -5.75 3.98 9.90
C ARG A 23 -5.08 4.98 8.96
N ILE A 24 -4.34 4.46 7.99
CA ILE A 24 -3.71 5.27 6.94
C ILE A 24 -4.18 4.72 5.61
N VAL A 25 -4.60 5.61 4.73
CA VAL A 25 -4.99 5.27 3.37
C VAL A 25 -4.04 5.96 2.42
N TRP A 26 -3.54 5.20 1.45
CA TRP A 26 -2.79 5.72 0.33
C TRP A 26 -3.47 5.33 -0.96
N ARG A 27 -3.49 6.24 -1.93
CA ARG A 27 -3.89 5.98 -3.30
C ARG A 27 -2.66 5.81 -4.17
N VAL A 28 -2.64 4.78 -5.00
CA VAL A 28 -1.59 4.57 -6.00
C VAL A 28 -1.91 5.44 -7.22
N ALA A 29 -0.94 6.25 -7.66
CA ALA A 29 -1.13 7.21 -8.74
C ALA A 29 -1.21 6.55 -10.13
N ASP A 30 -0.51 5.43 -10.33
CA ASP A 30 -0.54 4.64 -11.57
C ASP A 30 -0.76 3.15 -11.24
N ALA A 31 -1.81 2.57 -11.83
CA ALA A 31 -2.13 1.16 -11.67
C ALA A 31 -1.20 0.21 -12.46
N GLY A 32 -0.18 0.75 -13.13
CA GLY A 32 0.64 0.11 -14.17
C GLY A 32 1.28 -1.25 -13.86
N ASN A 33 1.26 -1.76 -12.64
CA ASN A 33 1.58 -3.16 -12.39
C ASN A 33 1.07 -3.67 -11.03
N GLU A 34 -0.16 -4.18 -10.98
CA GLU A 34 -0.77 -4.79 -9.79
C GLU A 34 0.13 -5.84 -9.13
N ALA A 35 0.83 -6.68 -9.91
CA ALA A 35 1.74 -7.69 -9.36
C ALA A 35 2.89 -7.08 -8.55
N ARG A 36 3.42 -5.93 -8.98
CA ARG A 36 4.48 -5.20 -8.24
C ARG A 36 3.96 -4.63 -6.93
N ILE A 37 2.70 -4.17 -6.90
CA ILE A 37 2.05 -3.67 -5.70
C ILE A 37 1.83 -4.83 -4.71
N VAL A 38 1.30 -5.96 -5.18
CA VAL A 38 1.09 -7.16 -4.36
C VAL A 38 2.40 -7.64 -3.73
N GLU A 39 3.49 -7.68 -4.49
CA GLU A 39 4.79 -8.09 -3.96
C GLU A 39 5.35 -7.10 -2.93
N ALA A 40 5.22 -5.79 -3.17
CA ALA A 40 5.60 -4.78 -2.18
C ALA A 40 4.80 -4.93 -0.88
N LEU A 41 3.49 -5.17 -0.99
CA LEU A 41 2.63 -5.40 0.16
C LEU A 41 3.06 -6.66 0.91
N ARG A 42 3.33 -7.77 0.21
CA ARG A 42 3.77 -9.04 0.80
C ARG A 42 5.03 -8.88 1.66
N VAL A 43 6.05 -8.20 1.15
CA VAL A 43 7.29 -7.93 1.90
C VAL A 43 7.01 -7.04 3.12
N SER A 44 6.20 -6.00 2.93
CA SER A 44 5.90 -5.03 3.99
C SER A 44 5.12 -5.63 5.14
N VAL A 45 4.12 -6.48 4.87
CA VAL A 45 3.28 -7.09 5.91
C VAL A 45 4.02 -8.12 6.77
N ALA A 46 5.12 -8.69 6.25
CA ALA A 46 6.00 -9.61 6.96
C ALA A 46 7.07 -8.90 7.82
N SER A 47 7.25 -7.58 7.64
CA SER A 47 8.19 -6.77 8.41
C SER A 47 7.61 -6.35 9.77
N LEU A 48 8.48 -6.25 10.78
CA LEU A 48 8.14 -5.63 12.08
C LEU A 48 7.71 -4.17 11.93
N ARG A 49 8.26 -3.47 10.92
CA ARG A 49 8.00 -2.04 10.65
C ARG A 49 7.26 -1.89 9.33
N VAL A 50 5.99 -2.30 9.30
CA VAL A 50 5.16 -2.36 8.08
C VAL A 50 5.15 -1.05 7.29
N VAL A 51 4.87 0.09 7.94
CA VAL A 51 4.74 1.37 7.23
C VAL A 51 6.07 1.86 6.63
N PRO A 52 7.19 1.90 7.37
CA PRO A 52 8.49 2.20 6.77
C PRO A 52 8.86 1.25 5.62
N THR A 53 8.69 -0.06 5.81
CA THR A 53 8.99 -1.05 4.77
C THR A 53 8.10 -0.87 3.53
N LEU A 54 6.83 -0.48 3.70
CA LEU A 54 5.94 -0.16 2.60
C LEU A 54 6.48 0.99 1.76
N TYR A 55 6.91 2.10 2.38
CA TYR A 55 7.51 3.20 1.64
C TYR A 55 8.76 2.77 0.87
N ASP A 56 9.63 1.97 1.48
CA ASP A 56 10.84 1.47 0.83
C ASP A 56 10.51 0.57 -0.37
N GLU A 57 9.59 -0.38 -0.22
CA GLU A 57 9.23 -1.32 -1.28
C GLU A 57 8.53 -0.63 -2.46
N LEU A 58 7.71 0.39 -2.18
CA LEU A 58 7.06 1.21 -3.20
C LEU A 58 8.08 2.10 -3.93
N LYS A 59 9.00 2.75 -3.20
CA LYS A 59 10.08 3.56 -3.78
C LYS A 59 11.00 2.72 -4.68
N LYS A 60 11.42 1.53 -4.23
CA LYS A 60 12.24 0.60 -5.02
C LYS A 60 11.60 0.21 -6.35
N ARG A 61 10.27 0.19 -6.42
CA ARG A 61 9.50 -0.20 -7.61
C ARG A 61 9.03 1.01 -8.44
N ALA A 62 9.42 2.22 -8.06
CA ALA A 62 8.97 3.48 -8.64
C ALA A 62 7.43 3.61 -8.65
N ILE A 63 6.78 3.13 -7.58
CA ILE A 63 5.32 3.23 -7.41
C ILE A 63 5.03 4.51 -6.64
N ALA A 64 4.39 5.48 -7.31
CA ALA A 64 3.96 6.71 -6.70
C ALA A 64 2.66 6.50 -5.89
N ILE A 65 2.63 7.06 -4.69
CA ILE A 65 1.46 7.05 -3.81
C ILE A 65 1.16 8.45 -3.29
N GLU A 66 -0.12 8.71 -3.05
CA GLU A 66 -0.64 9.92 -2.43
C GLU A 66 -1.40 9.55 -1.17
N ARG A 67 -1.28 10.37 -0.12
CA ARG A 67 -2.00 10.14 1.13
C ARG A 67 -3.43 10.67 1.00
N VAL A 68 -4.41 9.85 1.41
CA VAL A 68 -5.85 10.14 1.38
C VAL A 68 -6.42 10.16 2.79
#